data_AF-W6AM03-F1
#
_entry.id   AF-W6AM03-F1
#
_cell.length_a   1.000
_cell.length_b   1.000
_cell.length_c   1.000
_cell.angle_alpha   90.00
_cell.angle_beta   90.00
_cell.angle_gamma   90.00
#
_symmetry.space_group_name_H-M   'P 1'
#
loop_
_entity.id
_entity.type
_entity.pdbx_description
1 polymer ?
#
loop_
_entity_poly.entity_id
_entity_poly.type
_entity_poly.pdbx_seq_one_letter_code
_entity_poly.pdbx_strand_id
1 'polypeptide(L)'
;MIVVEYQGDKTTSEYQTAFVGKGITFDSGGYCLKSSSRQLGMKFDMSGAAIVLSVISALAEQEVAANVLVIAMLTESVVKSHAGWYVEINNTDAERYLVLADGISYAKQTYHPATINDVATLTSSVKNAVGVNISGMFSNNEKLVKNFTKVTENTLEPVWWLPIQLENYDNLTSEIANFKDVTTNRGYGVGNGGGGPK
;
A
#
# COMPACT_ATOMS: atom_id res chain seq x y z
N MET A 1 -4.66 -8.44 10.74
CA MET A 1 -4.12 -7.07 10.93
C MET A 1 -3.28 -7.05 12.20
N ILE A 2 -2.08 -6.49 12.14
CA ILE A 2 -1.22 -6.20 13.29
C ILE A 2 -1.02 -4.69 13.34
N VAL A 3 -1.15 -4.11 14.52
CA VAL A 3 -0.90 -2.68 14.78
C VAL A 3 0.25 -2.59 15.76
N VAL A 4 1.29 -1.83 15.42
CA VAL A 4 2.46 -1.60 16.25
C VAL A 4 2.62 -0.10 16.42
N GLU A 5 2.74 0.31 17.68
CA GLU A 5 2.86 1.71 18.08
C GLU A 5 4.28 1.94 18.61
N TYR A 6 5.02 2.83 17.96
CA TYR A 6 6.32 3.31 18.45
C TYR A 6 6.17 4.71 19.00
N GLN A 7 6.47 4.88 20.29
CA GLN A 7 6.39 6.15 21.02
C GLN A 7 7.79 6.58 21.47
N GLY A 8 8.53 7.23 20.58
CA GLY A 8 9.85 7.78 20.89
C GLY A 8 9.84 9.25 21.33
N ASP A 9 8.82 10.01 20.93
CA ASP A 9 8.69 11.42 21.33
C ASP A 9 7.87 11.53 22.62
N LYS A 10 8.53 12.03 23.68
CA LYS A 10 7.90 12.20 25.00
C LYS A 10 7.07 13.48 25.13
N THR A 11 7.11 14.35 24.12
CA THR A 11 6.44 15.66 24.16
C THR A 11 5.00 15.61 23.66
N THR A 12 4.62 14.57 22.93
CA THR A 12 3.27 14.35 22.40
C THR A 12 2.91 12.88 22.43
N SER A 13 1.61 12.56 22.51
CA SER A 13 1.08 11.20 22.30
C SER A 13 0.53 10.99 20.90
N GLU A 14 0.59 12.00 20.02
CA GLU A 14 0.08 11.92 18.66
C GLU A 14 1.06 11.19 17.73
N TYR A 15 0.52 10.44 16.77
CA TYR A 15 1.28 9.71 15.75
C TYR A 15 1.31 10.52 14.46
N GLN A 16 2.44 11.16 14.13
CA GLN A 16 2.51 12.01 12.94
C GLN A 16 2.62 11.24 11.63
N THR A 17 3.21 10.05 11.68
CA THR A 17 3.43 9.21 10.51
C THR A 17 2.88 7.82 10.76
N ALA A 18 2.10 7.32 9.80
CA ALA A 18 1.71 5.92 9.74
C ALA A 18 2.33 5.24 8.52
N PHE A 19 2.75 3.98 8.68
CA PHE A 19 3.11 3.08 7.59
C PHE A 19 2.11 1.92 7.51
N VAL A 20 1.63 1.62 6.30
CA VAL A 20 0.67 0.52 6.07
C VAL A 20 1.26 -0.48 5.09
N GLY A 21 1.51 -1.70 5.53
CA GLY A 21 2.18 -2.73 4.72
C GLY A 21 1.21 -3.79 4.22
N LYS A 22 1.29 -4.09 2.91
CA LYS A 22 0.61 -5.26 2.33
C LYS A 22 1.24 -6.55 2.87
N GLY A 23 0.43 -7.39 3.52
CA GLY A 23 0.88 -8.58 4.23
C GLY A 23 0.29 -9.88 3.73
N ILE A 24 0.16 -10.09 2.42
CA ILE A 24 -0.41 -11.33 1.91
C ILE A 24 0.62 -12.45 2.02
N THR A 25 0.44 -13.35 2.99
CA THR A 25 1.47 -14.35 3.32
C THR A 25 1.67 -15.36 2.19
N PHE A 26 0.62 -15.62 1.43
CA PHE A 26 0.70 -16.32 0.16
C PHE A 26 -0.46 -15.91 -0.77
N ASP A 27 -0.14 -15.50 -1.99
CA ASP A 27 -1.13 -15.13 -3.00
C ASP A 27 -1.28 -16.22 -4.07
N SER A 28 -2.36 -17.01 -3.97
CA SER A 28 -2.73 -17.99 -5.00
C SER A 28 -3.58 -17.39 -6.12
N GLY A 29 -4.11 -16.17 -5.93
CA GLY A 29 -5.16 -15.54 -6.73
C GLY A 29 -6.60 -15.91 -6.37
N GLY A 30 -6.81 -16.83 -5.42
CA GLY A 30 -8.14 -17.25 -4.98
C GLY A 30 -8.91 -18.00 -6.08
N TYR A 31 -10.16 -17.61 -6.33
CA TYR A 31 -10.97 -18.19 -7.41
C TYR A 31 -10.41 -17.87 -8.80
N CYS A 32 -9.80 -16.69 -8.96
CA CYS A 32 -9.01 -16.28 -10.12
C CYS A 32 -7.58 -16.84 -10.02
N LEU A 33 -7.48 -18.17 -9.95
CA LEU A 33 -6.24 -18.89 -9.64
C LEU A 33 -5.10 -18.52 -10.61
N LYS A 34 -3.96 -18.13 -10.03
CA LYS A 34 -2.72 -17.93 -10.79
C LYS A 34 -2.26 -19.24 -11.44
N SER A 35 -1.67 -19.15 -12.63
CA SER A 35 -0.95 -20.29 -13.23
C SER A 35 0.19 -20.74 -12.32
N SER A 36 0.60 -22.02 -12.39
CA SER A 36 1.67 -22.56 -11.54
C SER A 36 2.96 -21.74 -11.60
N SER A 37 3.32 -21.23 -12.78
CA SER A 37 4.47 -20.34 -12.98
C SER A 37 4.35 -19.00 -12.27
N ARG A 38 3.13 -18.46 -12.12
CA ARG A 38 2.84 -17.18 -11.46
C ARG A 38 2.67 -17.32 -9.95
N GLN A 39 2.43 -18.52 -9.43
CA GLN A 39 2.43 -18.79 -7.99
C GLN A 39 3.85 -18.85 -7.41
N LEU A 40 4.85 -19.13 -8.25
CA LEU A 40 6.25 -19.10 -7.83
C LEU A 40 6.62 -17.69 -7.32
N GLY A 41 7.11 -17.63 -6.09
CA GLY A 41 7.51 -16.37 -5.45
C GLY A 41 6.37 -15.63 -4.73
N MET A 42 5.13 -16.12 -4.74
CA MET A 42 4.01 -15.44 -4.05
C MET A 42 4.08 -15.50 -2.52
N LYS A 43 5.01 -16.28 -1.96
CA LYS A 43 5.42 -16.16 -0.55
C LYS A 43 6.01 -14.78 -0.20
N PHE A 44 6.47 -14.03 -1.20
CA PHE A 44 7.01 -12.68 -1.03
C PHE A 44 5.93 -11.60 -1.09
N ASP A 45 4.65 -11.96 -1.24
CA ASP A 45 3.58 -10.98 -1.38
C ASP A 45 3.16 -10.29 -0.05
N MET A 46 3.89 -10.63 1.02
CA MET A 46 3.88 -10.01 2.33
C MET A 46 5.07 -9.07 2.58
N SER A 47 5.91 -8.84 1.57
CA SER A 47 7.13 -8.03 1.74
C SER A 47 6.83 -6.60 2.17
N GLY A 48 5.67 -6.04 1.77
CA GLY A 48 5.23 -4.73 2.23
C GLY A 48 5.05 -4.67 3.75
N ALA A 49 4.38 -5.67 4.33
CA ALA A 49 4.23 -5.84 5.78
C ALA A 49 5.59 -6.06 6.47
N ALA A 50 6.46 -6.88 5.88
CA ALA A 50 7.81 -7.10 6.42
C ALA A 50 8.63 -5.80 6.47
N ILE A 51 8.58 -5.00 5.41
CA ILE A 51 9.28 -3.70 5.33
C ILE A 51 8.76 -2.75 6.40
N VAL A 52 7.44 -2.53 6.49
CA VAL A 52 6.91 -1.57 7.49
C VAL A 52 7.15 -2.03 8.93
N LEU A 53 7.15 -3.34 9.21
CA LEU A 53 7.50 -3.85 10.53
C LEU A 53 8.99 -3.61 10.85
N SER A 54 9.88 -3.74 9.87
CA SER A 54 11.31 -3.45 10.05
C SER A 54 11.59 -1.96 10.36
N VAL A 55 10.70 -1.05 9.93
CA VAL A 55 10.79 0.38 10.30
C VAL A 55 10.73 0.54 11.82
N ILE A 56 9.86 -0.19 12.53
CA ILE A 56 9.80 -0.12 14.00
C ILE A 56 11.11 -0.58 14.62
N SER A 57 11.68 -1.69 14.14
CA SER A 57 12.97 -2.19 14.64
C SER A 57 14.06 -1.14 14.46
N ALA A 58 14.16 -0.53 13.27
CA ALA A 58 15.14 0.51 13.00
C ALA A 58 14.95 1.76 13.87
N LEU A 59 13.69 2.20 14.09
CA LEU A 59 13.39 3.32 14.98
C LEU A 59 13.79 3.04 16.43
N ALA A 60 13.48 1.84 16.91
CA ALA A 60 13.80 1.41 18.28
C ALA A 60 15.31 1.26 18.50
N GLU A 61 16.04 0.68 17.55
CA GLU A 61 17.50 0.53 17.62
C GLU A 61 18.23 1.88 17.64
N GLN A 62 17.68 2.90 16.99
CA GLN A 62 18.25 4.24 16.90
C GLN A 62 17.67 5.23 17.94
N GLU A 63 16.75 4.77 18.79
CA GLU A 63 16.05 5.59 19.80
C GLU A 63 15.49 6.91 19.22
N VAL A 64 14.94 6.85 18.01
CA VAL A 64 14.47 8.05 17.30
C VAL A 64 13.35 8.72 18.10
N ALA A 65 13.49 10.02 18.37
CA ALA A 65 12.48 10.82 19.05
C ALA A 65 11.31 11.17 18.10
N ALA A 66 10.51 10.17 17.74
CA ALA A 66 9.34 10.31 16.90
C ALA A 66 8.24 9.32 17.32
N ASN A 67 6.99 9.67 17.07
CA ASN A 67 5.87 8.75 17.23
C ASN A 67 5.42 8.24 15.86
N VAL A 68 5.49 6.92 15.68
CA VAL A 68 5.23 6.26 14.40
C VAL A 68 4.27 5.10 14.61
N LEU A 69 3.26 5.03 13.75
CA LEU A 69 2.32 3.93 13.68
C LEU A 69 2.70 2.99 12.54
N VAL A 70 2.69 1.68 12.78
CA VAL A 70 2.85 0.66 11.75
C VAL A 70 1.66 -0.27 11.75
N ILE A 71 1.05 -0.47 10.60
CA ILE A 71 -0.08 -1.39 10.38
C ILE A 71 0.33 -2.41 9.33
N ALA A 72 0.45 -3.66 9.73
CA ALA A 72 0.69 -4.78 8.83
C ALA A 72 -0.62 -5.51 8.55
N MET A 73 -1.05 -5.47 7.29
CA MET A 73 -2.31 -6.06 6.86
C MET A 73 -2.10 -7.51 6.41
N LEU A 74 -2.04 -8.42 7.40
CA LEU A 74 -1.81 -9.84 7.17
C LEU A 74 -3.10 -10.60 6.82
N THR A 75 -3.10 -11.33 5.69
CA THR A 75 -4.18 -12.24 5.28
C THR A 75 -3.72 -13.26 4.23
N GLU A 76 -4.51 -14.30 4.00
CA GLU A 76 -4.40 -15.25 2.87
C GLU A 76 -5.62 -15.15 1.93
N SER A 77 -6.64 -14.33 2.25
CA SER A 77 -7.89 -14.23 1.49
C SER A 77 -8.62 -12.89 1.67
N VAL A 78 -9.51 -12.54 0.74
CA VAL A 78 -10.33 -11.30 0.78
C VAL A 78 -11.49 -11.48 1.74
N VAL A 79 -11.76 -10.44 2.54
CA VAL A 79 -12.94 -10.29 3.39
C VAL A 79 -13.54 -8.88 3.21
N LYS A 80 -14.78 -8.68 3.68
CA LYS A 80 -15.55 -7.43 3.54
C LYS A 80 -14.78 -6.19 4.03
N SER A 81 -14.86 -5.08 3.28
CA SER A 81 -14.13 -3.84 3.58
C SER A 81 -14.53 -3.22 4.93
N HIS A 82 -13.54 -2.68 5.63
CA HIS A 82 -13.68 -1.97 6.90
C HIS A 82 -14.32 -0.58 6.71
N ALA A 83 -14.04 0.10 5.60
CA ALA A 83 -14.56 1.45 5.33
C ALA A 83 -16.09 1.51 5.10
N GLY A 84 -16.78 0.37 5.12
CA GLY A 84 -18.23 0.27 4.89
C GLY A 84 -18.63 0.43 3.43
N TRP A 85 -17.66 0.52 2.52
CA TRP A 85 -17.87 0.65 1.09
C TRP A 85 -18.05 -0.73 0.44
N TYR A 86 -18.91 -0.78 -0.57
CA TYR A 86 -19.09 -1.98 -1.38
C TYR A 86 -18.12 -1.92 -2.57
N VAL A 87 -17.29 -2.94 -2.72
CA VAL A 87 -16.41 -3.11 -3.88
C VAL A 87 -16.85 -4.35 -4.64
N GLU A 88 -17.12 -4.20 -5.92
CA GLU A 88 -17.40 -5.31 -6.83
C GLU A 88 -16.09 -6.04 -7.13
N ILE A 89 -16.03 -7.31 -6.73
CA ILE A 89 -14.87 -8.17 -6.96
C ILE A 89 -14.99 -8.80 -8.34
N ASN A 90 -14.29 -8.24 -9.32
CA ASN A 90 -14.17 -8.81 -10.66
C ASN A 90 -12.97 -9.73 -10.80
N ASN A 91 -11.95 -9.59 -9.93
CA ASN A 91 -10.78 -10.44 -9.93
C ASN A 91 -10.27 -10.66 -8.51
N THR A 92 -10.41 -11.87 -7.98
CA THR A 92 -9.92 -12.19 -6.62
C THR A 92 -8.40 -12.14 -6.47
N ASP A 93 -7.65 -12.00 -7.58
CA ASP A 93 -6.21 -11.73 -7.66
C ASP A 93 -5.85 -10.22 -7.55
N ALA A 94 -6.84 -9.37 -7.25
CA ALA A 94 -6.70 -7.94 -6.97
C ALA A 94 -6.99 -7.58 -5.50
N GLU A 95 -6.96 -8.57 -4.62
CA GLU A 95 -7.19 -8.48 -3.17
C GLU A 95 -6.30 -7.43 -2.48
N ARG A 96 -5.09 -7.24 -3.00
CA ARG A 96 -4.08 -6.29 -2.52
C ARG A 96 -4.59 -4.87 -2.25
N TYR A 97 -5.51 -4.35 -3.07
CA TYR A 97 -5.99 -2.98 -2.92
C TYR A 97 -6.97 -2.85 -1.75
N LEU A 98 -7.81 -3.86 -1.54
CA LEU A 98 -8.81 -3.88 -0.48
C LEU A 98 -8.16 -3.93 0.91
N VAL A 99 -7.16 -4.80 1.02
CA VAL A 99 -6.41 -5.01 2.26
C VAL A 99 -5.67 -3.73 2.68
N LEU A 100 -5.07 -3.00 1.72
CA LEU A 100 -4.43 -1.72 2.00
C LEU A 100 -5.43 -0.60 2.30
N ALA A 101 -6.54 -0.53 1.54
CA ALA A 101 -7.58 0.47 1.76
C ALA A 101 -8.15 0.40 3.18
N ASP A 102 -8.37 -0.80 3.70
CA ASP A 102 -8.81 -1.01 5.07
C ASP A 102 -7.77 -0.57 6.11
N GLY A 103 -6.49 -0.88 5.88
CA GLY A 103 -5.40 -0.44 6.77
C GLY A 103 -5.25 1.08 6.80
N ILE A 104 -5.31 1.73 5.63
CA ILE A 104 -5.26 3.20 5.50
C ILE A 104 -6.48 3.83 6.17
N SER A 105 -7.68 3.27 5.95
CA SER A 105 -8.92 3.76 6.55
C SER A 105 -8.88 3.66 8.08
N TYR A 106 -8.43 2.51 8.61
CA TYR A 106 -8.24 2.29 10.04
C TYR A 106 -7.25 3.29 10.64
N ALA A 107 -6.10 3.50 9.99
CA ALA A 107 -5.10 4.49 10.42
C ALA A 107 -5.69 5.90 10.51
N LYS A 108 -6.41 6.31 9.46
CA LYS A 108 -7.03 7.64 9.35
C LYS A 108 -8.10 7.86 10.42
N GLN A 109 -8.98 6.87 10.64
CA GLN A 109 -10.12 7.00 11.57
C GLN A 109 -9.73 6.86 13.04
N THR A 110 -8.71 6.06 13.35
CA THR A 110 -8.35 5.74 14.73
C THR A 110 -7.25 6.65 15.25
N TYR A 111 -6.23 6.94 14.43
CA TYR A 111 -5.00 7.61 14.87
C TYR A 111 -4.79 8.99 14.25
N HIS A 112 -5.51 9.34 13.18
CA HIS A 112 -5.46 10.64 12.51
C HIS A 112 -4.04 11.15 12.17
N PRO A 113 -3.15 10.31 11.60
CA PRO A 113 -1.79 10.73 11.32
C PRO A 113 -1.73 11.81 10.25
N ALA A 114 -0.73 12.70 10.35
CA ALA A 114 -0.52 13.75 9.35
C ALA A 114 -0.07 13.18 7.99
N THR A 115 0.65 12.06 7.98
CA THR A 115 1.10 11.38 6.75
C THR A 115 0.89 9.87 6.87
N ILE A 116 0.39 9.25 5.79
CA ILE A 116 0.27 7.80 5.65
C ILE A 116 1.12 7.36 4.46
N ASN A 117 2.00 6.40 4.66
CA ASN A 117 2.83 5.80 3.62
C ASN A 117 2.48 4.31 3.51
N ASP A 118 1.92 3.87 2.39
CA ASP A 118 1.71 2.45 2.15
C ASP A 118 2.89 1.82 1.39
N VAL A 119 3.20 0.57 1.70
CA VAL A 119 4.26 -0.21 1.06
C VAL A 119 3.70 -1.54 0.62
N ALA A 120 3.82 -1.83 -0.68
CA ALA A 120 3.18 -3.01 -1.23
C ALA A 120 3.82 -3.54 -2.52
N THR A 121 3.81 -4.87 -2.65
CA THR A 121 4.16 -5.62 -3.85
C THR A 121 3.00 -5.61 -4.85
N LEU A 122 2.65 -4.43 -5.37
CA LEU A 122 1.34 -4.21 -6.02
C LEU A 122 1.22 -4.76 -7.43
N THR A 123 2.08 -4.39 -8.39
CA THR A 123 1.84 -4.77 -9.80
C THR A 123 3.10 -5.12 -10.57
N SER A 124 2.97 -6.05 -11.51
CA SER A 124 3.96 -6.25 -12.56
C SER A 124 4.12 -5.03 -13.46
N SER A 125 3.12 -4.16 -13.53
CA SER A 125 3.14 -2.97 -14.39
C SER A 125 4.17 -1.94 -13.93
N VAL A 126 4.36 -1.76 -12.61
CA VAL A 126 5.45 -0.93 -12.08
C VAL A 126 6.81 -1.52 -12.48
N LYS A 127 6.98 -2.84 -12.33
CA LYS A 127 8.22 -3.53 -12.76
C LYS A 127 8.51 -3.36 -14.26
N ASN A 128 7.48 -3.37 -15.09
CA ASN A 128 7.64 -3.15 -16.53
C ASN A 128 7.97 -1.69 -16.87
N ALA A 129 7.51 -0.73 -16.05
CA ALA A 129 7.71 0.69 -16.30
C ALA A 129 9.10 1.17 -15.86
N VAL A 130 9.57 0.76 -14.67
CA VAL A 130 10.80 1.30 -14.06
C VAL A 130 11.88 0.23 -13.82
N GLY A 131 11.63 -1.02 -14.21
CA GLY A 131 12.54 -2.14 -13.99
C GLY A 131 12.36 -2.81 -12.63
N VAL A 132 13.27 -3.75 -12.31
CA VAL A 132 13.21 -4.57 -11.07
C VAL A 132 14.02 -4.00 -9.90
N ASN A 133 14.84 -2.98 -10.14
CA ASN A 133 15.75 -2.40 -9.16
C ASN A 133 15.30 -1.02 -8.66
N ILE A 134 14.15 -0.52 -9.13
CA ILE A 134 13.62 0.81 -8.79
C ILE A 134 12.20 0.62 -8.27
N SER A 135 11.88 1.21 -7.11
CA SER A 135 10.53 1.20 -6.57
C SER A 135 9.70 2.32 -7.20
N GLY A 136 8.50 2.00 -7.67
CA GLY A 136 7.54 3.02 -8.11
C GLY A 136 6.89 3.70 -6.90
N MET A 137 6.92 5.02 -6.87
CA MET A 137 6.30 5.84 -5.83
C MET A 137 5.12 6.61 -6.41
N PHE A 138 4.00 6.63 -5.68
CA PHE A 138 2.84 7.46 -5.96
C PHE A 138 2.60 8.37 -4.76
N SER A 139 2.21 9.62 -5.02
CA SER A 139 1.87 10.56 -3.95
C SER A 139 1.03 11.69 -4.51
N ASN A 140 0.13 12.19 -3.67
CA ASN A 140 -0.65 13.41 -3.91
C ASN A 140 0.07 14.68 -3.40
N ASN A 141 1.29 14.55 -2.86
CA ASN A 141 2.05 15.65 -2.27
C ASN A 141 3.48 15.70 -2.83
N GLU A 142 3.72 16.68 -3.69
CA GLU A 142 5.02 16.88 -4.35
C GLU A 142 6.17 17.17 -3.37
N LYS A 143 5.88 17.81 -2.21
CA LYS A 143 6.91 18.04 -1.18
C LYS A 143 7.37 16.73 -0.54
N LEU A 144 6.42 15.81 -0.26
CA LEU A 144 6.77 14.49 0.26
C LEU A 144 7.60 13.70 -0.75
N VAL A 145 7.23 13.74 -2.03
CA VAL A 145 8.00 13.12 -3.13
C VAL A 145 9.45 13.61 -3.11
N LYS A 146 9.65 14.93 -3.18
CA LYS A 146 11.00 15.53 -3.23
C LYS A 146 11.85 15.15 -2.01
N ASN A 147 11.24 15.19 -0.82
CA ASN A 147 11.93 14.83 0.41
C ASN A 147 12.32 13.34 0.43
N PHE A 148 11.39 12.46 0.04
CA PHE A 148 11.62 11.03 0.01
C PHE A 148 12.67 10.64 -1.03
N THR A 149 12.61 11.20 -2.24
CA THR A 149 13.62 10.98 -3.28
C THR A 149 15.01 11.39 -2.80
N LYS A 150 15.15 12.52 -2.11
CA LYS A 150 16.44 12.94 -1.55
C LYS A 150 16.98 11.97 -0.49
N VAL A 151 16.12 11.36 0.32
CA VAL A 151 16.54 10.34 1.29
C VAL A 151 17.03 9.09 0.57
N THR A 152 16.33 8.68 -0.50
CA THR A 152 16.68 7.47 -1.28
C THR A 152 18.02 7.57 -2.00
N GLU A 153 18.45 8.77 -2.36
CA GLU A 153 19.79 9.03 -2.91
C GLU A 153 20.90 8.71 -1.89
N ASN A 154 20.64 8.91 -0.59
CA ASN A 154 21.60 8.61 0.47
C ASN A 154 21.60 7.14 0.88
N THR A 155 20.46 6.44 0.75
CA THR A 155 20.32 5.02 1.10
C THR A 155 20.60 4.07 -0.06
N LEU A 156 20.79 4.60 -1.27
CA LEU A 156 20.99 3.83 -2.51
C LEU A 156 19.78 2.92 -2.84
N GLU A 157 18.58 3.34 -2.46
CA GLU A 157 17.32 2.63 -2.73
C GLU A 157 16.45 3.45 -3.69
N PRO A 158 16.76 3.47 -5.01
CA PRO A 158 16.16 4.42 -5.93
C PRO A 158 14.64 4.25 -6.04
N VAL A 159 13.94 5.38 -6.01
CA VAL A 159 12.51 5.46 -6.29
C VAL A 159 12.23 6.32 -7.51
N TRP A 160 11.13 6.02 -8.20
CA TRP A 160 10.66 6.82 -9.33
C TRP A 160 9.24 7.29 -9.09
N TRP A 161 9.01 8.60 -9.17
CA TRP A 161 7.68 9.15 -9.02
C TRP A 161 6.85 8.92 -10.27
N LEU A 162 5.75 8.17 -10.11
CA LEU A 162 4.77 7.90 -11.14
C LEU A 162 3.52 8.78 -10.89
N PRO A 163 2.95 9.39 -11.94
CA PRO A 163 1.80 10.28 -11.78
C PRO A 163 0.54 9.49 -11.39
N ILE A 164 -0.31 10.10 -10.56
CA ILE A 164 -1.67 9.65 -10.32
C ILE A 164 -2.57 10.37 -11.34
N GLN A 165 -3.08 9.63 -12.31
CA GLN A 165 -3.98 10.17 -13.34
C GLN A 165 -5.43 10.01 -12.88
N LEU A 166 -5.98 11.07 -12.30
CA LEU A 166 -7.37 11.06 -11.79
C LEU A 166 -8.41 10.80 -12.88
N GLU A 167 -8.12 11.13 -14.13
CA GLU A 167 -8.97 10.83 -15.29
C GLU A 167 -9.22 9.33 -15.47
N ASN A 168 -8.34 8.47 -14.94
CA ASN A 168 -8.51 7.03 -15.02
C ASN A 168 -9.51 6.48 -13.99
N TYR A 169 -9.98 7.31 -13.05
CA TYR A 169 -10.89 6.91 -11.98
C TYR A 169 -12.24 6.42 -12.51
N ASP A 170 -12.72 7.00 -13.61
CA ASP A 170 -13.96 6.58 -14.27
C ASP A 170 -13.90 5.12 -14.75
N ASN A 171 -12.69 4.60 -15.02
CA ASN A 171 -12.48 3.20 -15.40
C ASN A 171 -12.66 2.20 -14.24
N LEU A 172 -12.86 2.69 -13.01
CA LEU A 172 -13.10 1.89 -11.81
C LEU A 172 -14.56 1.97 -11.34
N THR A 173 -15.45 2.61 -12.10
CA THR A 173 -16.87 2.73 -11.75
C THR A 173 -17.59 1.37 -11.83
N SER A 174 -18.52 1.14 -10.89
CA SER A 174 -19.37 -0.04 -10.83
C SER A 174 -20.85 0.33 -10.99
N GLU A 175 -21.61 -0.54 -11.64
CA GLU A 175 -23.07 -0.41 -11.76
C GLU A 175 -23.80 -0.91 -10.51
N ILE A 176 -23.14 -1.75 -9.69
CA ILE A 176 -23.75 -2.47 -8.55
C ILE A 176 -23.06 -2.19 -7.22
N ALA A 177 -21.94 -1.47 -7.22
CA ALA A 177 -21.12 -1.16 -6.07
C ALA A 177 -20.58 0.28 -6.18
N ASN A 178 -19.83 0.74 -5.18
CA ASN A 178 -19.19 2.05 -5.26
C ASN A 178 -18.07 2.05 -6.32
N PHE A 179 -17.28 0.96 -6.38
CA PHE A 179 -16.14 0.79 -7.29
C PHE A 179 -15.92 -0.67 -7.67
N LYS A 180 -15.17 -0.92 -8.74
CA LYS A 180 -14.59 -2.22 -9.12
C LYS A 180 -13.14 -2.32 -8.65
N ASP A 181 -12.70 -3.51 -8.29
CA ASP A 181 -11.32 -3.83 -7.88
C ASP A 181 -10.28 -3.78 -9.01
N VAL A 182 -10.72 -3.98 -10.27
CA VAL A 182 -9.87 -3.92 -11.45
C VAL A 182 -10.53 -3.14 -12.59
N THR A 183 -9.69 -2.49 -13.42
CA THR A 183 -10.11 -1.98 -14.72
C THR A 183 -10.09 -3.09 -15.77
N THR A 184 -11.00 -3.03 -16.75
CA THR A 184 -11.00 -3.91 -17.93
C THR A 184 -9.98 -3.47 -18.99
N ASN A 185 -9.39 -2.28 -18.87
CA ASN A 185 -8.50 -1.71 -19.87
C ASN A 185 -7.02 -1.95 -19.52
N ARG A 186 -6.34 -2.80 -20.32
CA ARG A 186 -4.97 -3.27 -20.08
C ARG A 186 -3.91 -2.15 -20.11
N GLY A 187 -4.23 -0.96 -20.63
CA GLY A 187 -3.32 0.19 -20.70
C GLY A 187 -3.06 0.90 -19.36
N TYR A 188 -3.87 0.65 -18.33
CA TYR A 188 -3.92 1.49 -17.11
C TYR A 188 -3.44 0.80 -15.83
N GLY A 189 -2.61 -0.24 -15.93
CA GLY A 189 -2.16 -1.01 -14.75
C GLY A 189 -1.28 -0.27 -13.74
N VAL A 190 -0.82 0.95 -14.05
CA VAL A 190 0.01 1.81 -13.20
C VAL A 190 -0.83 3.03 -12.80
N GLY A 191 -0.99 3.30 -11.51
CA GLY A 191 -1.69 4.52 -11.02
C GLY A 191 -3.20 4.41 -10.79
N ASN A 192 -3.82 3.23 -10.98
CA ASN A 192 -5.24 2.99 -10.68
C ASN A 192 -5.55 2.74 -9.19
N GLY A 193 -4.68 3.19 -8.28
CA GLY A 193 -4.97 3.17 -6.84
C GLY A 193 -6.04 4.22 -6.53
N GLY A 194 -7.23 3.77 -6.13
CA GLY A 194 -8.34 4.65 -5.78
C GLY A 194 -8.05 5.46 -4.51
N GLY A 195 -7.38 6.60 -4.66
CA GLY A 195 -7.53 7.71 -3.74
C GLY A 195 -8.92 8.29 -3.94
N GLY A 196 -9.84 8.01 -3.02
CA GLY A 196 -11.20 8.57 -3.08
C GLY A 196 -11.15 10.10 -3.22
N PRO A 197 -12.11 10.72 -3.93
CA PRO A 197 -12.17 12.16 -4.02
C PRO A 197 -12.39 12.75 -2.61
N LYS A 198 -11.54 13.72 -2.26
CA LYS A 198 -11.60 14.68 -1.13
C LYS A 198 -12.32 14.26 0.14
#